data_AF-A0A1Q3UST1-F1
#
_entry.id   AF-A0A1Q3UST1-F1
#
_cell.length_a   1.000
_cell.length_b   1.000
_cell.length_c   1.000
_cell.angle_alpha   90.00
_cell.angle_beta   90.00
_cell.angle_gamma   90.00
#
_symmetry.space_group_name_H-M   'P 1'
#
loop_
_entity.id
_entity.type
_entity.pdbx_description
1 polymer ?
#
loop_
_entity_poly.entity_id
_entity_poly.type
_entity_poly.pdbx_seq_one_letter_code
_entity_poly.pdbx_strand_id
1 'polypeptide(L)' 'MAFAIRNLSVLAYANGFTLWHYKAGKDRLETVTADDYFCDAADMLAVGDMVMVSAMDGARILSVALADPGAVATASLG' A
#
# COMPACT_ATOMS: atom_id res chain seq x y z
N MET A 1 0.31 12.68 7.32
CA MET A 1 1.54 12.96 6.55
C MET A 1 1.34 12.38 5.17
N ALA A 2 2.13 12.83 4.18
CA ALA A 2 2.08 12.27 2.84
C ALA A 2 2.82 10.92 2.81
N PHE A 3 2.40 10.03 1.91
CA PHE A 3 3.07 8.77 1.65
C PHE A 3 4.58 8.95 1.42
N ALA A 4 5.37 8.01 1.94
CA ALA A 4 6.82 8.04 1.80
C ALA A 4 7.31 6.77 1.12
N ILE A 5 7.63 6.87 -0.18
CA ILE A 5 8.08 5.73 -1.00
C ILE A 5 9.24 4.93 -0.38
N ARG A 6 10.15 5.60 0.35
CA ARG A 6 11.28 4.96 1.05
C ARG A 6 10.86 3.96 2.15
N ASN A 7 9.61 4.04 2.60
CA ASN A 7 9.06 3.17 3.63
C ASN A 7 8.26 1.99 3.03
N LEU A 8 8.21 1.90 1.70
CA LEU A 8 7.59 0.80 0.96
C LEU A 8 8.67 -0.15 0.47
N SER A 9 8.57 -1.42 0.85
CA SER A 9 9.57 -2.45 0.52
C SER A 9 8.89 -3.69 -0.06
N VAL A 10 9.49 -4.27 -1.09
CA VAL A 10 9.12 -5.61 -1.58
C VAL A 10 9.58 -6.66 -0.57
N LEU A 11 8.68 -7.53 -0.13
CA LEU A 11 9.00 -8.70 0.68
C LEU A 11 9.17 -9.95 -0.18
N ALA A 12 8.26 -10.16 -1.13
CA ALA A 12 8.26 -11.32 -2.01
C ALA A 12 7.54 -11.00 -3.32
N TYR A 13 7.92 -11.69 -4.39
CA TYR A 13 7.25 -11.65 -5.68
C TYR A 13 7.17 -13.06 -6.23
N ALA A 14 5.95 -13.52 -6.54
CA ALA A 14 5.68 -14.85 -7.10
C ALA A 14 4.31 -14.86 -7.77
N ASN A 15 4.10 -15.77 -8.73
CA ASN A 15 2.79 -15.99 -9.37
C ASN A 15 2.11 -14.73 -9.92
N GLY A 16 2.88 -13.73 -10.35
CA GLY A 16 2.35 -12.49 -10.92
C GLY A 16 1.78 -11.49 -9.92
N PHE A 17 2.07 -11.62 -8.61
CA PHE A 17 1.79 -10.59 -7.61
C PHE A 17 3.02 -10.30 -6.75
N THR A 18 3.04 -9.10 -6.19
CA THR A 18 4.05 -8.63 -5.25
C THR A 18 3.44 -8.47 -3.86
N LEU A 19 4.13 -9.00 -2.85
CA LEU A 19 3.87 -8.74 -1.44
C LEU A 19 4.78 -7.61 -0.96
N TRP A 20 4.16 -6.55 -0.48
CA TRP A 20 4.81 -5.34 0.00
C TRP A 20 4.67 -5.20 1.51
N HIS A 21 5.61 -4.50 2.13
CA HIS A 21 5.47 -3.94 3.48
C HIS A 21 5.59 -2.43 3.43
N TYR A 22 4.67 -1.73 4.09
CA TYR A 22 4.70 -0.29 4.25
C TYR A 22 4.70 0.11 5.72
N LYS A 23 5.67 0.93 6.12
CA LYS A 23 5.72 1.52 7.47
C LYS A 23 5.25 2.97 7.45
N ALA A 24 4.04 3.22 7.94
CA ALA A 24 3.36 4.52 7.84
C ALA A 24 3.85 5.59 8.83
N GLY A 25 4.81 5.24 9.71
CA GLY A 25 5.39 6.18 10.67
C GLY A 25 4.33 6.67 11.68
N LYS A 26 3.93 7.94 11.56
CA LYS A 26 2.92 8.57 12.43
C LYS A 26 1.50 8.54 11.85
N ASP A 27 1.32 8.09 10.62
CA ASP A 27 -0.01 8.01 10.02
C ASP A 27 -0.81 6.87 10.65
N ARG A 28 -2.12 7.12 10.79
CA ARG A 28 -3.10 6.15 11.28
C ARG A 28 -3.58 5.28 10.13
N LEU A 29 -4.12 4.10 10.44
CA LEU A 29 -4.69 3.20 9.44
C LEU A 29 -5.72 3.90 8.55
N GLU A 30 -6.61 4.72 9.12
CA GLU A 30 -7.63 5.47 8.37
C GLU A 30 -7.02 6.36 7.28
N THR A 31 -5.88 7.01 7.56
CA THR A 31 -5.18 7.85 6.58
C THR A 31 -4.53 7.01 5.48
N VAL A 32 -3.89 5.89 5.85
CA VAL A 32 -3.19 5.02 4.90
C VAL A 32 -4.15 4.29 3.97
N THR A 33 -5.38 4.03 4.42
CA THR A 33 -6.43 3.40 3.62
C THR A 33 -7.29 4.37 2.82
N ALA A 34 -6.98 5.66 2.84
CA ALA A 34 -7.63 6.61 1.96
C ALA A 34 -7.26 6.32 0.50
N ASP A 35 -8.19 6.63 -0.41
CA ASP A 35 -7.92 6.55 -1.85
C ASP A 35 -6.70 7.41 -2.21
N ASP A 36 -5.92 6.92 -3.17
CA ASP A 36 -4.72 7.57 -3.69
C ASP A 36 -3.59 7.82 -2.67
N TYR A 37 -3.67 7.24 -1.47
CA TYR A 37 -2.57 7.34 -0.51
C TYR A 37 -1.25 6.83 -1.10
N PHE A 38 -1.29 5.77 -1.92
CA PHE A 38 -0.12 5.18 -2.59
C PHE A 38 0.12 5.71 -4.02
N CYS A 39 -0.48 6.84 -4.40
CA CYS A 39 -0.41 7.38 -5.77
C CYS A 39 1.04 7.56 -6.29
N ASP A 40 1.97 8.03 -5.45
CA ASP A 40 3.38 8.18 -5.86
C ASP A 40 4.09 6.85 -6.15
N ALA A 41 3.47 5.71 -5.78
CA ALA A 41 3.94 4.36 -6.08
C ALA A 41 3.13 3.69 -7.20
N ALA A 42 2.26 4.40 -7.92
CA ALA A 42 1.40 3.85 -8.97
C ALA A 42 2.17 3.03 -10.01
N ASP A 43 3.34 3.51 -10.44
CA ASP A 43 4.18 2.83 -11.44
C ASP A 43 4.86 1.55 -10.91
N MET A 44 4.80 1.30 -9.59
CA MET A 44 5.41 0.15 -8.93
C MET A 44 4.40 -0.90 -8.50
N LEU A 45 3.14 -0.49 -8.29
CA LEU A 45 2.07 -1.36 -7.81
C LEU A 45 1.28 -1.95 -8.98
N ALA A 46 0.81 -3.19 -8.81
CA ALA A 46 -0.09 -3.83 -9.75
C ALA A 46 -1.39 -4.26 -9.07
N VAL A 47 -2.49 -4.28 -9.81
CA VAL A 47 -3.76 -4.86 -9.34
C VAL A 47 -3.53 -6.31 -8.90
N GLY A 48 -3.95 -6.64 -7.69
CA GLY A 48 -3.73 -7.95 -7.08
C GLY A 48 -2.51 -8.02 -6.14
N ASP A 49 -1.64 -7.01 -6.13
CA ASP A 49 -0.60 -6.89 -5.13
C ASP A 49 -1.20 -6.77 -3.72
N MET A 50 -0.42 -7.21 -2.72
CA MET A 50 -0.80 -7.12 -1.32
C MET A 50 0.17 -6.21 -0.56
N VAL A 51 -0.35 -5.31 0.27
CA VAL A 51 0.44 -4.40 1.09
C VAL A 51 0.16 -4.65 2.57
N MET A 52 1.17 -5.13 3.29
CA MET A 52 1.15 -5.21 4.75
C MET A 52 1.53 -3.84 5.33
N VAL A 53 0.57 -3.15 5.93
CA VAL A 53 0.76 -1.82 6.51
C VAL A 53 1.01 -1.94 8.01
N SER A 54 2.01 -1.23 8.52
CA SER A 54 2.20 -0.95 9.94
C SER A 54 2.08 0.55 10.18
N ALA A 55 1.03 0.95 10.89
CA ALA A 55 0.65 2.32 11.21
C ALA A 55 0.81 2.61 12.71
N MET A 56 0.60 3.87 13.12
CA MET A 56 0.76 4.23 14.53
C MET A 56 -0.25 3.56 15.47
N ASP A 57 -1.43 3.18 14.95
CA ASP A 57 -2.55 2.65 15.70
C ASP A 57 -2.89 1.19 15.35
N GLY A 58 -2.01 0.51 14.59
CA GLY A 58 -2.15 -0.92 14.30
C GLY A 58 -1.52 -1.35 13.00
N ALA A 59 -1.98 -2.50 12.50
CA ALA A 59 -1.57 -3.05 11.22
C ALA A 59 -2.80 -3.50 10.41
N ARG A 60 -2.66 -3.53 9.09
CA ARG A 60 -3.70 -3.98 8.16
C ARG A 60 -3.06 -4.57 6.91
N ILE A 61 -3.71 -5.55 6.31
CA ILE A 61 -3.33 -6.03 4.98
C ILE A 61 -4.29 -5.39 3.97
N LEU A 62 -3.73 -4.82 2.92
CA LEU A 62 -4.47 -4.20 1.83
C LEU A 62 -4.26 -5.01 0.55
N SER A 63 -5.30 -5.12 -0.29
CA SER A 63 -5.14 -5.50 -1.69
C SER A 63 -5.16 -4.25 -2.57
N VAL A 64 -4.30 -4.20 -3.58
CA VAL A 64 -4.35 -3.18 -4.62
C VAL A 64 -5.50 -3.53 -5.57
N ALA A 65 -6.52 -2.69 -5.59
CA ALA A 65 -7.73 -2.86 -6.40
C ALA A 65 -7.66 -2.09 -7.73
N LEU A 66 -6.89 -1.00 -7.76
CA LEU A 66 -6.61 -0.17 -8.94
C LEU A 66 -5.15 0.32 -8.88
N ALA A 67 -4.46 0.31 -10.01
CA ALA A 67 -3.13 0.89 -10.17
C ALA A 67 -3.00 1.48 -11.59
N ASP A 68 -3.54 2.69 -11.76
CA ASP A 68 -3.41 3.50 -12.97
C ASP A 68 -2.38 4.61 -12.76
N PRO A 69 -1.80 5.20 -13.82
CA PRO A 69 -0.89 6.34 -13.67
C PRO A 69 -1.55 7.49 -12.89
N GLY A 70 -1.07 7.73 -11.67
CA GLY A 70 -1.59 8.77 -10.79
C GLY A 70 -2.85 8.40 -10.00
N ALA A 71 -3.30 7.13 -10.01
CA ALA A 71 -4.43 6.69 -9.20
C ALA A 71 -4.20 5.28 -8.63
N VAL A 72 -4.34 5.14 -7.31
CA VAL A 72 -4.21 3.84 -6.63
C VAL A 72 -5.33 3.69 -5.61
N ALA A 73 -6.15 2.66 -5.80
CA ALA A 73 -7.19 2.28 -4.85
C ALA A 73 -6.80 0.99 -4.13
N THR A 74 -7.01 0.94 -2.82
CA THR A 74 -6.74 -0.25 -2.01
C THR A 74 -7.97 -0.68 -1.24
N ALA A 75 -8.14 -1.99 -1.07
CA ALA A 75 -9.21 -2.56 -0.27
C ALA A 75 -8.62 -3.29 0.94
N SER A 76 -9.34 -3.26 2.06
CA SER A 76 -8.89 -3.91 3.29
C SER A 76 -9.16 -5.41 3.25
N LEU A 77 -8.16 -6.22 3.58
CA LEU A 77 -8.27 -7.67 3.71
C LEU A 77 -8.35 -8.04 5.20
N GLY A 78 -9.55 -8.33 5.70
CA GLY A 78 -9.80 -8.86 7.05
C GLY A 78 -9.79 -7.83 8.18
#